data_AF-A0A934D709-F1
#
_entry.id   AF-A0A934D709-F1
#
_cell.length_a   1.000
_cell.length_b   1.000
_cell.length_c   1.000
_cell.angle_alpha   90.00
_cell.angle_beta   90.00
_cell.angle_gamma   90.00
#
_symmetry.space_group_name_H-M   'P 1'
#
loop_
_entity.id
_entity.type
_entity.pdbx_description
1 polymer ?
#
loop_
_entity_poly.entity_id
_entity_poly.type
_entity_poly.pdbx_seq_one_letter_code
_entity_poly.pdbx_strand_id
1 'polypeptide(L)'
;MQSSNARITLLFALSVAGLLFSGYLSAVKFFSEVCALNEQCPYFLGYPACYFGFAMYLTMTILTAQFFLGGLTRSVALNALKVVSGAGIIFAGYFTLQELPRLFAGGLSAYVLGLPTCAYGLLVYIAIFCIAFAAHRE
;
A
#
# COMPACT_ATOMS: atom_id res chain seq x y z
N MET A 1 -9.67 -17.70 -20.31
CA MET A 1 -9.13 -16.35 -20.64
C MET A 1 -9.75 -15.22 -19.81
N GLN A 2 -11.05 -15.24 -19.44
CA GLN A 2 -11.66 -14.17 -18.61
C GLN A 2 -11.12 -14.05 -17.17
N SER A 3 -10.75 -15.17 -16.52
CA SER A 3 -10.31 -15.16 -15.11
C SER A 3 -8.97 -14.43 -14.87
N SER A 4 -7.97 -14.60 -15.74
CA SER A 4 -6.63 -14.02 -15.51
C SER A 4 -6.55 -12.51 -15.73
N ASN A 5 -7.32 -11.97 -16.69
CA ASN A 5 -7.36 -10.52 -16.91
C ASN A 5 -8.09 -9.81 -15.76
N ALA A 6 -9.16 -10.41 -15.23
CA ALA A 6 -9.88 -9.86 -14.08
C ALA A 6 -8.98 -9.71 -12.85
N ARG A 7 -8.11 -10.69 -12.58
CA ARG A 7 -7.15 -10.63 -11.46
C ARG A 7 -6.13 -9.50 -11.62
N ILE A 8 -5.54 -9.34 -12.81
CA ILE A 8 -4.59 -8.25 -13.07
C ILE A 8 -5.28 -6.88 -13.00
N THR A 9 -6.48 -6.75 -13.57
CA THR A 9 -7.27 -5.52 -13.46
C THR A 9 -7.59 -5.18 -12.00
N LEU A 10 -7.92 -6.18 -11.17
CA LEU A 10 -8.14 -5.99 -9.75
C LEU A 10 -6.86 -5.54 -9.02
N LEU A 11 -5.71 -6.16 -9.35
CA LEU A 11 -4.42 -5.75 -8.81
C LEU A 11 -4.07 -4.31 -9.18
N PHE A 12 -4.33 -3.91 -10.43
CA PHE A 12 -4.18 -2.54 -10.90
C PHE A 12 -5.10 -1.57 -10.17
N ALA A 13 -6.39 -1.93 -10.00
CA ALA A 13 -7.34 -1.09 -9.27
C ALA A 13 -6.92 -0.89 -7.80
N LEU A 14 -6.44 -1.95 -7.14
CA LEU A 14 -5.95 -1.88 -5.76
C LEU A 14 -4.66 -1.07 -5.64
N SER A 15 -3.72 -1.22 -6.58
CA SER A 15 -2.48 -0.43 -6.57
C SER A 15 -2.73 1.04 -6.85
N VAL A 16 -3.65 1.38 -7.76
CA VAL A 16 -4.09 2.77 -8.01
C VAL A 16 -4.82 3.35 -6.80
N ALA A 17 -5.73 2.58 -6.17
CA ALA A 17 -6.41 3.04 -4.96
C ALA A 17 -5.42 3.31 -3.81
N GLY A 18 -4.46 2.41 -3.60
CA GLY A 18 -3.39 2.59 -2.62
C GLY A 18 -2.46 3.76 -2.97
N LEU A 19 -2.17 3.98 -4.26
CA LEU A 19 -1.39 5.12 -4.75
C LEU A 19 -2.09 6.45 -4.46
N LEU A 20 -3.38 6.56 -4.77
CA LEU A 20 -4.15 7.77 -4.52
C LEU A 20 -4.27 8.04 -3.01
N PHE A 21 -4.51 7.01 -2.22
CA PHE A 21 -4.59 7.12 -0.77
C PHE A 21 -3.25 7.59 -0.17
N SER A 22 -2.16 6.88 -0.44
CA SER A 22 -0.82 7.24 0.04
C SER A 22 -0.32 8.56 -0.56
N GLY A 23 -0.71 8.88 -1.78
CA GLY A 23 -0.44 10.14 -2.46
C GLY A 23 -1.14 11.33 -1.79
N TYR A 24 -2.39 11.16 -1.36
CA TYR A 24 -3.10 12.16 -0.56
C TYR A 24 -2.38 12.42 0.77
N LEU A 25 -2.04 11.37 1.52
CA LEU A 25 -1.32 11.50 2.80
C LEU A 25 0.04 12.19 2.62
N SER A 26 0.76 11.81 1.56
CA SER A 26 2.06 12.39 1.20
C SER A 26 1.92 13.86 0.81
N ALA A 27 0.93 14.21 0.00
CA ALA A 27 0.67 15.58 -0.43
C ALA A 27 0.29 16.47 0.76
N VAL A 28 -0.61 16.02 1.64
CA VAL A 28 -0.98 16.78 2.85
C VAL A 28 0.25 17.04 3.72
N LYS A 29 1.10 16.03 3.93
CA LYS A 29 2.34 16.19 4.70
C LYS A 29 3.32 17.16 4.04
N PHE A 30 3.38 17.16 2.72
CA PHE A 30 4.26 18.05 1.96
C PHE A 30 3.78 19.51 1.98
N PHE A 31 2.48 19.76 1.83
CA PHE A 31 1.93 21.12 1.74
C PHE A 31 1.62 21.76 3.09
N SER A 32 1.24 20.97 4.08
CA SER A 32 0.76 21.48 5.37
C SER A 32 1.71 21.18 6.53
N GLU A 33 2.80 20.44 6.30
CA GLU A 33 3.77 19.96 7.29
C GLU A 33 3.19 19.10 8.44
N VAL A 34 1.87 19.02 8.53
CA VAL A 34 1.10 18.18 9.44
C VAL A 34 0.77 16.84 8.79
N CYS A 35 0.57 15.83 9.62
CA CYS A 35 0.07 14.55 9.17
C CYS A 35 -1.42 14.65 8.86
N ALA A 36 -1.83 14.02 7.77
CA ALA A 36 -3.24 13.92 7.45
C ALA A 36 -4.01 13.26 8.61
N LEU A 37 -5.28 13.61 8.76
CA LEU A 37 -6.18 13.03 9.77
C LEU A 37 -5.75 13.29 11.23
N ASN A 38 -4.89 14.29 11.47
CA ASN A 38 -4.48 14.73 12.80
C ASN A 38 -3.80 13.63 13.66
N GLU A 39 -3.22 12.62 13.01
CA GLU A 39 -2.47 11.54 13.67
C GLU A 39 -0.96 11.82 13.70
N GLN A 40 -0.16 11.02 14.42
CA GLN A 40 1.30 11.16 14.39
C GLN A 40 1.89 10.32 13.26
N CYS A 41 2.58 10.94 12.29
CA CYS A 41 3.26 10.17 11.25
C CYS A 41 4.51 9.50 11.83
N PRO A 42 4.65 8.18 11.66
CA PRO A 42 5.94 7.54 11.88
C PRO A 42 6.96 8.01 10.85
N TYR A 43 8.21 8.14 11.30
CA TYR A 43 9.36 8.48 10.46
C TYR A 43 10.22 7.24 10.23
N PHE A 44 10.68 7.08 8.99
CA PHE A 44 11.63 6.06 8.56
C PHE A 44 12.79 6.72 7.82
N LEU A 45 14.02 6.47 8.27
CA LEU A 45 15.24 7.07 7.68
C LEU A 45 15.19 8.61 7.55
N GLY A 46 14.53 9.29 8.49
CA GLY A 46 14.38 10.75 8.47
C GLY A 46 13.23 11.28 7.59
N TYR A 47 12.49 10.40 6.90
CA TYR A 47 11.36 10.76 6.06
C TYR A 47 10.04 10.16 6.58
N PRO A 48 8.87 10.80 6.35
CA PRO A 48 7.57 10.23 6.67
C PRO A 48 7.34 8.87 6.02
N ALA A 49 6.82 7.89 6.79
CA ALA A 49 6.52 6.55 6.28
C ALA A 49 5.56 6.56 5.07
N CYS A 50 4.66 7.55 4.99
CA CYS A 50 3.71 7.71 3.90
C CYS A 50 4.38 7.85 2.52
N TYR A 51 5.58 8.46 2.44
CA TYR A 51 6.33 8.59 1.18
C TYR A 51 6.84 7.24 0.67
N PHE A 52 7.24 6.35 1.57
CA PHE A 52 7.66 4.99 1.20
C PHE A 52 6.45 4.17 0.72
N GLY A 53 5.31 4.30 1.39
CA GLY A 53 4.05 3.69 0.94
C GLY A 53 3.66 4.16 -0.46
N PHE A 54 3.75 5.47 -0.71
CA PHE A 54 3.52 6.06 -2.03
C PHE A 54 4.46 5.49 -3.09
N ALA A 55 5.77 5.44 -2.82
CA ALA A 55 6.75 4.88 -3.76
C ALA A 55 6.48 3.41 -4.11
N MET A 56 6.09 2.60 -3.12
CA MET A 56 5.75 1.19 -3.32
C MET A 56 4.47 1.03 -4.15
N TYR A 57 3.40 1.77 -3.84
CA TYR A 57 2.17 1.73 -4.64
C TYR A 57 2.38 2.27 -6.05
N LEU A 58 3.24 3.28 -6.22
CA LEU A 58 3.60 3.84 -7.52
C LEU A 58 4.32 2.79 -8.36
N THR A 59 5.28 2.09 -7.77
CA THR A 59 6.01 1.00 -8.43
C THR A 59 5.05 -0.11 -8.86
N MET A 60 4.14 -0.56 -7.97
CA MET A 60 3.14 -1.56 -8.34
C MET A 60 2.24 -1.08 -9.49
N THR A 61 1.78 0.18 -9.43
CA THR A 61 0.93 0.78 -10.46
C THR A 61 1.65 0.80 -11.81
N ILE A 62 2.91 1.24 -11.85
CA ILE A 62 3.74 1.26 -13.06
C ILE A 62 3.94 -0.16 -13.61
N LEU A 63 4.26 -1.14 -12.76
CA LEU A 63 4.45 -2.53 -13.17
C LEU A 63 3.18 -3.11 -13.81
N THR A 64 2.02 -2.86 -13.20
CA THR A 64 0.73 -3.28 -13.75
C THR A 64 0.36 -2.51 -15.03
N ALA A 65 0.69 -1.22 -15.12
CA ALA A 65 0.46 -0.42 -16.33
C ALA A 65 1.33 -0.91 -17.50
N GLN A 66 2.60 -1.23 -17.25
CA GLN A 66 3.49 -1.78 -18.26
C GLN A 66 3.06 -3.17 -18.75
N PHE A 67 2.43 -3.98 -17.89
CA PHE A 67 1.78 -5.21 -18.33
C PHE A 67 0.66 -4.94 -19.35
N PHE A 68 -0.20 -3.94 -19.12
CA PHE A 68 -1.25 -3.56 -20.07
C PHE A 68 -0.70 -2.98 -21.39
N LEU A 69 0.42 -2.26 -21.32
CA LEU A 69 1.12 -1.73 -22.50
C LEU A 69 1.90 -2.81 -23.26
N GLY A 70 1.89 -4.07 -22.80
CA GLY A 70 2.59 -5.19 -23.43
C GLY A 70 4.11 -5.22 -23.20
N GLY A 71 4.62 -4.38 -22.29
CA GLY A 71 6.06 -4.28 -22.00
C GLY A 71 6.58 -5.36 -21.04
N LEU A 72 5.72 -6.03 -20.28
CA LEU A 72 6.10 -7.08 -19.32
C LEU A 72 5.32 -8.37 -19.53
N THR A 73 5.99 -9.50 -19.29
CA THR A 73 5.34 -10.80 -19.21
C THR A 73 4.59 -10.95 -17.89
N ARG A 74 3.51 -11.74 -17.91
CA ARG A 74 2.65 -12.00 -16.72
C ARG A 74 3.47 -12.47 -15.51
N SER A 75 4.39 -13.40 -15.73
CA SER A 75 5.19 -14.00 -14.65
C SER A 75 6.10 -12.98 -13.96
N VAL A 76 6.71 -12.08 -14.73
CA VAL A 76 7.57 -11.01 -14.19
C VAL A 76 6.74 -10.00 -13.43
N ALA A 77 5.60 -9.56 -13.98
CA ALA A 77 4.71 -8.62 -13.30
C ALA A 77 4.20 -9.19 -11.96
N LEU A 78 3.71 -10.44 -11.95
CA LEU A 78 3.23 -11.08 -10.72
C LEU A 78 4.33 -11.31 -9.69
N ASN A 79 5.54 -11.70 -10.11
CA ASN A 79 6.67 -11.83 -9.20
C ASN A 79 7.09 -10.50 -8.60
N ALA A 80 7.18 -9.44 -9.42
CA ALA A 80 7.49 -8.11 -8.94
C ALA A 80 6.42 -7.62 -7.95
N LEU A 81 5.13 -7.80 -8.25
CA LEU A 81 4.05 -7.44 -7.34
C LEU A 81 4.14 -8.20 -6.01
N LYS A 82 4.43 -9.50 -6.01
CA LYS A 82 4.63 -10.28 -4.77
C LYS A 82 5.80 -9.75 -3.93
N VAL A 83 6.92 -9.42 -4.56
CA VAL A 83 8.10 -8.90 -3.86
C VAL A 83 7.81 -7.54 -3.25
N VAL A 84 7.25 -6.60 -4.02
CA VAL A 84 6.97 -5.24 -3.54
C VAL A 84 5.87 -5.27 -2.48
N SER A 85 4.81 -6.09 -2.65
CA SER A 85 3.75 -6.21 -1.64
C SER A 85 4.21 -6.93 -0.39
N GLY A 86 5.06 -7.95 -0.49
CA GLY A 86 5.71 -8.57 0.66
C GLY A 86 6.55 -7.58 1.47
N ALA A 87 7.35 -6.74 0.78
CA ALA A 87 8.10 -5.66 1.43
C ALA A 87 7.16 -4.64 2.09
N GLY A 88 6.07 -4.27 1.42
CA GLY A 88 5.02 -3.37 1.94
C GLY A 88 4.33 -3.93 3.18
N ILE A 89 4.06 -5.23 3.25
CA ILE A 89 3.48 -5.90 4.42
C ILE A 89 4.43 -5.80 5.62
N ILE A 90 5.71 -6.09 5.42
CA ILE A 90 6.70 -6.00 6.50
C ILE A 90 6.84 -4.55 6.98
N PHE A 91 6.94 -3.61 6.03
CA PHE A 91 7.08 -2.19 6.33
C PHE A 91 5.87 -1.62 7.06
N ALA A 92 4.68 -1.75 6.48
CA ALA A 92 3.44 -1.25 7.08
C ALA A 92 3.09 -1.99 8.37
N GLY A 93 3.39 -3.30 8.44
CA GLY A 93 3.19 -4.12 9.64
C GLY A 93 4.03 -3.65 10.81
N TYR A 94 5.31 -3.35 10.59
CA TYR A 94 6.19 -2.82 11.63
C TYR A 94 5.66 -1.51 12.23
N PHE A 95 5.24 -0.56 11.40
CA PHE A 95 4.68 0.72 11.89
C PHE A 95 3.31 0.55 12.52
N THR A 96 2.46 -0.31 11.98
CA THR A 96 1.15 -0.62 12.58
C THR A 96 1.32 -1.17 14.00
N LEU A 97 2.32 -2.04 14.22
CA LEU A 97 2.62 -2.57 15.56
C LEU A 97 3.17 -1.51 16.52
N GLN A 98 3.88 -0.50 16.02
CA GLN A 98 4.33 0.63 16.85
C GLN A 98 3.19 1.57 17.24
N GLU A 99 2.18 1.71 16.39
CA GLU A 99 1.00 2.55 16.65
C GLU A 99 -0.09 1.81 17.46
N LEU A 100 -0.09 0.48 17.44
CA LEU A 100 -1.05 -0.36 18.16
C LEU A 100 -1.18 -0.03 19.67
N PRO A 101 -0.08 0.16 20.44
CA PRO A 101 -0.15 0.50 21.86
C PRO A 101 -0.84 1.85 22.12
N ARG A 102 -0.67 2.81 21.21
CA ARG A 102 -1.35 4.12 21.27
C ARG A 102 -2.84 3.97 21.00
N LEU A 103 -3.22 3.09 20.07
CA LEU A 103 -4.61 2.74 19.81
C LEU A 103 -5.27 2.06 21.03
N PHE A 104 -4.57 1.16 21.72
CA PHE A 104 -5.07 0.54 22.95
C PHE A 104 -5.15 1.50 24.13
N ALA A 105 -4.28 2.51 24.20
CA ALA A 105 -4.29 3.53 25.25
C ALA A 105 -5.33 4.64 25.03
N GLY A 106 -5.56 5.06 23.78
CA GLY A 106 -6.47 6.14 23.39
C GLY A 106 -7.83 5.70 22.81
N GLY A 107 -8.01 4.40 22.55
CA GLY A 107 -9.21 3.83 21.94
C GLY A 107 -9.37 4.14 20.45
N LEU A 108 -10.44 3.62 19.84
CA LEU A 108 -10.81 3.85 18.42
C LEU A 108 -11.12 5.32 18.10
N SER A 109 -11.40 6.15 19.11
CA SER A 109 -11.65 7.59 18.95
C SER A 109 -10.36 8.41 18.79
N ALA A 110 -9.19 7.81 19.00
CA ALA A 110 -7.91 8.50 18.81
C ALA A 110 -7.58 8.74 17.32
N TYR A 111 -8.27 8.06 16.39
CA TYR A 111 -8.03 8.17 14.95
C TYR A 111 -9.33 8.49 14.21
N VAL A 112 -9.27 9.45 13.27
CA VAL A 112 -10.44 9.93 12.50
C VAL A 112 -11.10 8.83 11.68
N LEU A 113 -10.30 7.87 11.18
CA LEU A 113 -10.79 6.70 10.44
C LEU A 113 -11.02 5.47 11.32
N GLY A 114 -10.82 5.57 12.64
CA GLY A 114 -10.90 4.44 13.57
C GLY A 114 -9.65 3.54 13.60
N LEU A 115 -8.89 3.45 12.51
CA LEU A 115 -7.59 2.77 12.45
C LEU A 115 -6.47 3.71 11.96
N PRO A 116 -5.20 3.44 12.31
CA PRO A 116 -4.06 4.20 11.79
C PRO A 116 -3.94 4.02 10.27
N THR A 117 -3.47 5.05 9.57
CA THR A 117 -3.31 5.01 8.10
C THR A 117 -2.35 3.92 7.63
N CYS A 118 -1.37 3.56 8.47
CA CYS A 118 -0.47 2.42 8.25
C CYS A 118 -1.23 1.07 8.16
N ALA A 119 -2.28 0.88 8.97
CA ALA A 119 -3.08 -0.34 8.97
C ALA A 119 -3.92 -0.48 7.69
N TYR A 120 -4.46 0.63 7.17
CA TYR A 120 -5.14 0.61 5.87
C TYR A 120 -4.18 0.23 4.74
N GLY A 121 -2.98 0.81 4.74
CA GLY A 121 -1.92 0.43 3.79
C GLY A 121 -1.56 -1.06 3.88
N LEU A 122 -1.46 -1.59 5.10
CA LEU A 122 -1.19 -3.00 5.36
C LEU A 122 -2.27 -3.92 4.77
N LEU A 123 -3.56 -3.61 5.00
CA LEU A 123 -4.67 -4.40 4.47
C LEU A 123 -4.65 -4.48 2.94
N VAL A 124 -4.37 -3.36 2.28
CA VAL A 124 -4.29 -3.32 0.81
C VAL A 124 -3.07 -4.10 0.31
N TYR A 125 -1.90 -4.01 0.95
CA TYR A 125 -0.74 -4.83 0.58
C TYR A 125 -1.00 -6.32 0.76
N ILE A 126 -1.66 -6.73 1.84
CA ILE A 126 -2.07 -8.12 2.07
C ILE A 126 -3.01 -8.60 0.96
N ALA A 127 -4.01 -7.80 0.60
CA ALA A 127 -4.94 -8.14 -0.47
C ALA A 127 -4.20 -8.33 -1.81
N ILE A 128 -3.32 -7.40 -2.18
CA ILE A 128 -2.50 -7.48 -3.39
C ILE A 128 -1.63 -8.74 -3.37
N PHE A 129 -0.96 -9.02 -2.25
CA PHE A 129 -0.10 -10.20 -2.11
C PHE A 129 -0.89 -11.50 -2.25
N CYS A 130 -2.03 -11.64 -1.59
CA CYS A 130 -2.89 -12.81 -1.67
C CYS A 130 -3.41 -13.04 -3.09
N ILE A 131 -3.87 -11.99 -3.77
CA ILE A 131 -4.36 -12.07 -5.15
C ILE A 131 -3.23 -12.42 -6.11
N ALA A 132 -2.05 -11.79 -5.96
CA ALA A 132 -0.88 -12.08 -6.79
C ALA A 132 -0.35 -13.51 -6.57
N PHE A 133 -0.40 -14.01 -5.33
CA PHE A 133 -0.03 -15.38 -5.00
C PHE A 133 -1.01 -16.39 -5.62
N ALA A 134 -2.31 -16.14 -5.49
CA ALA A 134 -3.34 -16.99 -6.11
C ALA A 134 -3.24 -16.97 -7.65
N ALA A 135 -2.98 -15.81 -8.25
CA ALA A 135 -2.83 -15.64 -9.70
C ALA A 135 -1.56 -16.30 -10.30
N HIS A 136 -0.58 -16.61 -9.44
CA HIS A 136 0.68 -17.27 -9.83
C HIS A 136 0.62 -18.79 -9.73
N ARG A 137 -0.39 -19.36 -9.05
CA ARG A 137 -0.61 -20.81 -9.00
C ARG A 137 -1.49 -21.33 -10.15
N GLU A 138 -2.11 -20.43 -10.90
CA GLU A 138 -2.85 -20.72 -12.14
C GLU A 138 -1.92 -20.73 -13.36
#